data_AF-A0A930W0Q0-F1
#
_entry.id   AF-A0A930W0Q0-F1
#
_cell.length_a   1.000
_cell.length_b   1.000
_cell.length_c   1.000
_cell.angle_alpha   90.00
_cell.angle_beta   90.00
_cell.angle_gamma   90.00
#
_symmetry.space_group_name_H-M   'P 1'
#
loop_
_entity.id
_entity.type
_entity.pdbx_description
1 polymer ?
#
loop_
_entity_poly.entity_id
_entity_poly.type
_entity_poly.pdbx_seq_one_letter_code
_entity_poly.pdbx_strand_id
1 'polypeptide(L)'
;VCTGRSDFPNQVNNLLAFPGIFRGALDVRAKEINEEMKIAAAGAIASLIHESELNETNIIASPLDPRVAPTVAAAVAEAALNTGVARRTDITPSAVAAHTRELLGHTLG
;
A
#
# COMPACT_ATOMS: atom_id res chain seq x y z
N VAL A 1 9.98 -6.03 19.32
CA VAL A 1 8.63 -5.82 19.89
C VAL A 1 7.90 -4.82 19.00
N CYS A 2 6.60 -5.02 18.73
CA CYS A 2 5.78 -4.10 17.93
C CYS A 2 4.52 -3.70 18.72
N THR A 3 4.03 -2.48 18.50
CA THR A 3 2.79 -1.99 19.12
C THR A 3 1.99 -1.14 18.14
N GLY A 4 0.74 -0.81 18.45
CA GLY A 4 -0.03 0.18 17.67
C GLY A 4 0.26 1.64 18.04
N ARG A 5 1.07 1.88 19.08
CA ARG A 5 1.32 3.24 19.59
C ARG A 5 2.47 3.89 18.84
N SER A 6 2.36 5.20 18.62
CA SER A 6 3.37 6.00 17.90
C SER A 6 4.58 6.39 18.74
N ASP A 7 4.54 6.18 20.06
CA ASP A 7 5.65 6.50 20.97
C ASP A 7 6.63 5.33 21.15
N PHE A 8 6.42 4.21 20.45
CA PHE A 8 7.32 3.06 20.44
C PHE A 8 7.83 2.78 19.02
N PRO A 9 9.04 2.21 18.87
CA PRO A 9 9.49 1.68 17.60
C PRO A 9 8.53 0.62 17.03
N ASN A 10 8.56 0.44 15.71
CA ASN A 10 7.75 -0.55 14.99
C ASN A 10 6.22 -0.37 15.19
N GLN A 11 5.71 0.81 14.85
CA GLN A 11 4.27 1.09 14.91
C GLN A 11 3.52 0.31 13.83
N VAL A 12 2.73 -0.69 14.24
CA VAL A 12 1.83 -1.42 13.36
C VAL A 12 0.49 -0.70 13.34
N ASN A 13 0.21 0.03 12.27
CA ASN A 13 -0.99 0.85 12.12
C ASN A 13 -1.69 0.60 10.78
N ASN A 14 -3.01 0.53 10.79
CA ASN A 14 -3.81 0.32 9.58
C ASN A 14 -3.72 1.47 8.57
N LEU A 15 -3.24 2.65 8.99
CA LEU A 15 -2.93 3.76 8.09
C LEU A 15 -1.89 3.36 7.02
N LEU A 16 -1.05 2.35 7.28
CA LEU A 16 -0.15 1.77 6.29
C LEU A 16 -0.87 1.02 5.17
N ALA A 17 -2.09 0.55 5.43
CA ALA A 17 -2.80 -0.39 4.56
C ALA A 17 -4.02 0.25 3.89
N PHE A 18 -4.94 0.85 4.66
CA PHE A 18 -6.26 1.26 4.14
C PHE A 18 -6.19 2.23 2.96
N PRO A 19 -5.41 3.33 3.01
CA PRO A 19 -5.38 4.27 1.88
C PRO A 19 -4.96 3.60 0.58
N GLY A 20 -3.89 2.80 0.62
CA GLY A 20 -3.37 2.08 -0.55
C GLY A 20 -4.32 0.98 -1.04
N ILE A 21 -4.83 0.14 -0.13
CA ILE A 21 -5.75 -0.96 -0.48
C ILE A 21 -6.99 -0.41 -1.17
N PHE A 22 -7.64 0.60 -0.59
CA PHE A 22 -8.84 1.17 -1.20
C PHE A 22 -8.51 1.87 -2.51
N ARG A 23 -7.40 2.62 -2.58
CA ARG A 23 -7.03 3.30 -3.82
C ARG A 23 -6.80 2.32 -4.98
N GLY A 24 -6.04 1.24 -4.74
CA GLY A 24 -5.80 0.19 -5.72
C GLY A 24 -7.08 -0.51 -6.17
N ALA A 25 -7.92 -0.92 -5.21
CA ALA A 25 -9.19 -1.58 -5.51
C ALA A 25 -10.17 -0.67 -6.28
N LEU A 26 -10.25 0.62 -5.93
CA LEU A 26 -11.13 1.58 -6.59
C LEU A 26 -10.67 1.91 -8.01
N ASP A 27 -9.35 2.06 -8.24
CA ASP A 27 -8.82 2.43 -9.56
C ASP A 27 -9.05 1.36 -10.62
N VAL A 28 -8.98 0.09 -10.23
CA VAL A 28 -9.29 -1.07 -11.11
C VAL A 28 -10.76 -1.49 -11.04
N ARG A 29 -11.59 -0.79 -10.26
CA ARG A 29 -13.01 -1.08 -10.03
C ARG A 29 -13.24 -2.53 -9.59
N ALA A 30 -12.40 -3.03 -8.68
CA ALA A 30 -12.50 -4.39 -8.15
C ALA A 30 -13.90 -4.66 -7.57
N LYS A 31 -14.40 -5.89 -7.73
CA LYS A 31 -15.70 -6.31 -7.17
C LYS A 31 -15.62 -6.57 -5.67
N GLU A 32 -14.44 -6.91 -5.18
CA GLU A 32 -14.17 -7.26 -3.80
C GLU A 32 -12.70 -7.00 -3.46
N ILE A 33 -12.36 -7.09 -2.17
CA ILE A 33 -10.98 -7.14 -1.67
C ILE A 33 -10.74 -8.56 -1.17
N ASN A 34 -10.02 -9.36 -1.96
CA ASN A 34 -9.75 -10.76 -1.66
C ASN A 34 -8.45 -10.94 -0.84
N GLU A 35 -8.09 -12.19 -0.51
CA GLU A 35 -6.89 -12.48 0.30
C GLU A 35 -5.59 -12.18 -0.45
N GLU A 36 -5.53 -12.41 -1.76
CA GLU A 36 -4.37 -12.11 -2.59
C GLU A 36 -4.05 -10.61 -2.57
N MET A 37 -5.07 -9.75 -2.59
CA MET A 37 -4.91 -8.31 -2.45
C MET A 37 -4.35 -7.91 -1.08
N LYS A 38 -4.77 -8.59 0.01
CA LYS A 38 -4.25 -8.33 1.37
C LYS A 38 -2.79 -8.77 1.51
N ILE A 39 -2.44 -9.94 0.95
CA ILE A 39 -1.07 -10.45 0.92
C ILE A 39 -0.17 -9.50 0.10
N ALA A 40 -0.65 -9.05 -1.07
CA ALA A 40 0.07 -8.10 -1.91
C ALA A 40 0.32 -6.76 -1.18
N ALA A 41 -0.69 -6.25 -0.44
CA ALA A 41 -0.53 -5.07 0.38
C ALA A 41 0.51 -5.25 1.49
N ALA A 42 0.51 -6.39 2.19
CA ALA A 42 1.50 -6.69 3.22
C ALA A 42 2.92 -6.78 2.64
N GLY A 43 3.09 -7.44 1.50
CA GLY A 43 4.37 -7.51 0.78
C GLY A 43 4.85 -6.13 0.32
N ALA A 44 3.94 -5.28 -0.16
CA ALA A 44 4.24 -3.91 -0.56
C ALA A 44 4.64 -3.01 0.60
N ILE A 45 4.08 -3.20 1.80
CA ILE A 45 4.52 -2.46 3.00
C ILE A 45 5.91 -2.92 3.42
N ALA A 46 6.15 -4.23 3.42
CA ALA A 46 7.44 -4.81 3.82
C ALA A 46 8.59 -4.41 2.89
N SER A 47 8.34 -4.27 1.58
CA SER A 47 9.35 -3.91 0.60
C SER A 47 9.85 -2.46 0.67
N LEU A 48 9.21 -1.61 1.49
CA LEU A 48 9.58 -0.20 1.64
C LEU A 48 10.78 0.03 2.57
N ILE A 49 11.15 -0.97 3.37
CA ILE A 49 12.36 -0.93 4.17
C ILE A 49 13.46 -1.70 3.44
N HIS A 50 14.59 -1.03 3.21
CA HIS A 50 15.73 -1.69 2.61
C HIS A 50 16.38 -2.65 3.62
N GLU A 51 16.93 -3.79 3.15
CA GLU A 51 17.52 -4.79 4.05
C GLU A 51 18.62 -4.22 4.96
N SER A 52 19.38 -3.24 4.47
CA SER A 52 20.42 -2.56 5.26
C SER A 52 19.87 -1.68 6.39
N GLU A 53 18.60 -1.30 6.34
CA GLU A 53 17.93 -0.47 7.34
C GLU A 53 17.20 -1.31 8.40
N LEU A 54 17.07 -2.63 8.17
CA LEU A 54 16.42 -3.55 9.09
C LEU A 54 17.25 -3.69 10.37
N ASN A 55 16.59 -3.43 11.49
CA ASN A 55 17.11 -3.70 12.82
C ASN A 55 15.95 -3.91 13.79
N GLU A 56 16.24 -4.27 15.04
CA GLU A 56 15.22 -4.59 16.06
C GLU A 56 14.19 -3.47 16.31
N THR A 57 14.54 -2.23 15.97
CA THR A 57 13.71 -1.03 16.13
C THR A 57 13.15 -0.47 14.81
N ASN A 58 13.48 -1.08 13.68
CA ASN A 58 13.07 -0.60 12.36
C ASN A 58 12.72 -1.79 11.43
N ILE A 59 11.53 -2.35 11.61
CA ILE A 59 11.02 -3.48 10.79
C ILE A 59 9.74 -3.16 10.02
N ILE A 60 9.15 -1.98 10.21
CA ILE A 60 7.97 -1.54 9.46
C ILE A 60 8.06 -0.05 9.14
N ALA A 61 7.69 0.32 7.91
CA ALA A 61 7.76 1.70 7.46
C ALA A 61 6.88 2.62 8.31
N SER A 62 7.22 3.91 8.35
CA SER A 62 6.35 4.90 8.99
C SER A 62 4.99 4.96 8.28
N PRO A 63 3.85 5.00 9.01
CA PRO A 63 2.54 5.19 8.41
C PRO A 63 2.38 6.49 7.62
N LEU A 64 3.26 7.47 7.86
CA LEU A 64 3.27 8.77 7.18
C LEU A 64 4.28 8.82 6.03
N ASP A 65 4.98 7.72 5.72
CA ASP A 65 5.87 7.67 4.58
C ASP A 65 5.05 7.81 3.27
N PRO A 66 5.30 8.86 2.46
CA PRO A 66 4.52 9.14 1.26
C PRO A 66 4.66 8.04 0.20
N ARG A 67 5.63 7.14 0.33
CA ARG A 67 5.83 5.98 -0.56
C ARG A 67 4.84 4.86 -0.27
N VAL A 68 4.23 4.80 0.92
CA VAL A 68 3.38 3.68 1.35
C VAL A 68 2.14 3.56 0.48
N ALA A 69 1.31 4.60 0.45
CA ALA A 69 0.02 4.53 -0.25
C ALA A 69 0.16 4.22 -1.76
N PRO A 70 1.08 4.85 -2.53
CA PRO A 70 1.28 4.52 -3.94
C PRO A 70 1.77 3.09 -4.17
N THR A 71 2.69 2.60 -3.33
CA THR A 71 3.26 1.25 -3.47
C THR A 71 2.22 0.18 -3.18
N VAL A 72 1.44 0.35 -2.09
CA VAL A 72 0.34 -0.55 -1.74
C VAL A 72 -0.76 -0.51 -2.79
N ALA A 73 -1.14 0.67 -3.29
CA ALA A 73 -2.18 0.80 -4.31
C ALA A 73 -1.82 0.07 -5.60
N ALA A 74 -0.57 0.18 -6.06
CA ALA A 74 -0.08 -0.53 -7.23
C ALA A 74 -0.14 -2.06 -7.04
N ALA A 75 0.37 -2.57 -5.92
CA ALA A 75 0.38 -4.00 -5.64
C ALA A 75 -1.04 -4.59 -5.53
N VAL A 76 -1.97 -3.84 -4.92
CA VAL A 76 -3.37 -4.25 -4.78
C VAL A 76 -4.09 -4.24 -6.13
N ALA A 77 -3.82 -3.24 -6.97
CA ALA A 77 -4.33 -3.20 -8.34
C ALA A 77 -3.82 -4.39 -9.17
N GLU A 78 -2.54 -4.71 -9.07
CA GLU A 78 -1.94 -5.88 -9.73
C GLU A 78 -2.60 -7.18 -9.28
N ALA A 79 -2.75 -7.38 -7.97
CA ALA A 79 -3.41 -8.56 -7.43
C ALA A 79 -4.87 -8.68 -7.93
N ALA A 80 -5.62 -7.57 -7.95
CA ALA A 80 -6.99 -7.56 -8.42
C ALA A 80 -7.12 -7.87 -9.93
N LEU A 81 -6.14 -7.46 -10.74
CA LEU A 81 -6.04 -7.82 -12.16
C LEU A 81 -5.74 -9.31 -12.31
N ASN A 82 -4.77 -9.82 -11.56
CA ASN A 82 -4.32 -11.22 -11.62
C ASN A 82 -5.40 -12.22 -11.16
N THR A 83 -6.21 -11.87 -10.17
CA THR A 83 -7.32 -12.72 -9.70
C THR A 83 -8.62 -12.53 -10.47
N GLY A 84 -8.66 -11.61 -11.44
CA GLY A 84 -9.83 -11.39 -12.29
C GLY A 84 -11.00 -10.67 -11.60
N VAL A 85 -10.80 -10.12 -10.41
CA VAL A 85 -11.83 -9.34 -9.70
C VAL A 85 -11.92 -7.89 -10.18
N ALA A 86 -10.88 -7.39 -10.87
CA ALA A 86 -10.85 -6.09 -11.52
C ALA A 86 -11.85 -6.01 -12.69
N ARG A 87 -12.59 -4.90 -12.77
CA ARG A 87 -13.48 -4.61 -13.91
C ARG A 87 -12.87 -3.64 -14.91
N ARG A 88 -11.84 -2.90 -14.50
CA ARG A 88 -11.05 -2.02 -15.37
C ARG A 88 -9.66 -2.64 -15.52
N THR A 89 -9.37 -3.16 -16.72
CA THR A 89 -8.16 -3.92 -17.03
C THR A 89 -7.19 -3.20 -17.96
N ASP A 90 -7.55 -2.00 -18.44
CA ASP A 90 -6.73 -1.14 -19.30
C ASP A 90 -5.76 -0.24 -18.52
N ILE A 91 -5.72 -0.36 -17.20
CA ILE A 91 -4.87 0.42 -16.29
C ILE A 91 -3.70 -0.42 -15.80
N THR A 92 -2.50 0.15 -15.78
CA THR A 92 -1.30 -0.51 -15.24
C THR A 92 -1.14 -0.24 -13.75
N PRO A 93 -0.50 -1.15 -12.99
CA PRO A 93 -0.11 -0.89 -11.59
C PRO A 93 0.71 0.41 -11.43
N SER A 94 1.58 0.71 -12.39
CA SER A 94 2.37 1.96 -12.41
C SER A 94 1.51 3.21 -12.57
N ALA A 95 0.44 3.15 -13.36
CA ALA A 95 -0.52 4.25 -13.51
C ALA A 95 -1.31 4.48 -12.22
N VAL A 96 -1.71 3.41 -11.52
CA VAL A 96 -2.34 3.49 -10.20
C VAL A 96 -1.39 4.16 -9.18
N ALA A 97 -0.11 3.78 -9.17
CA ALA A 97 0.89 4.40 -8.32
C ALA A 97 1.04 5.90 -8.61
N ALA A 98 1.11 6.28 -9.89
CA ALA A 98 1.24 7.67 -10.33
C ALA A 98 0.03 8.51 -9.91
N HIS A 99 -1.18 8.02 -10.18
CA HIS A 99 -2.43 8.66 -9.76
C HIS A 99 -2.51 8.83 -8.23
N THR A 100 -2.05 7.82 -7.47
CA THR A 100 -2.01 7.93 -6.00
C THR A 100 -1.07 9.04 -5.54
N ARG A 101 0.10 9.20 -6.18
CA ARG A 101 1.04 10.30 -5.86
C ARG A 101 0.46 11.68 -6.19
N GLU A 102 -0.25 11.79 -7.31
CA GLU A 102 -0.94 13.03 -7.70
C GLU A 102 -1.95 13.47 -6.63
N LEU A 103 -2.80 12.55 -6.17
CA LEU A 103 -3.78 12.83 -5.10
C LEU A 103 -3.12 13.28 -3.79
N LEU A 104 -1.99 12.68 -3.41
CA LEU A 104 -1.23 13.11 -2.23
C LEU A 104 -0.63 14.50 -2.43
N GLY A 105 -0.14 14.81 -3.62
CA GLY A 105 0.40 16.13 -3.98
C GLY A 105 -0.64 17.24 -3.90
N HIS A 106 -1.91 16.97 -4.24
CA HIS A 106 -3.01 17.92 -4.09
C HIS A 106 -3.44 18.19 -2.64
N THR A 107 -3.02 17.35 -1.69
CA THR A 107 -3.41 17.48 -0.28
C THR A 107 -2.39 18.30 0.53
N LEU A 108 -1.20 18.54 -0.02
CA LEU A 108 -0.10 19.26 0.64
C LEU A 108 0.13 20.69 0.10
N GLY A 109 -0.82 21.22 -0.68
CA GLY A 109 -0.82 22.57 -1.24
C GLY A 109 -1.86 23.49 -0.62
#